data_AF-A0A1Q3FJW2-F1
#
_entry.id   AF-A0A1Q3FJW2-F1
#
_cell.length_a   1.000
_cell.length_b   1.000
_cell.length_c   1.000
_cell.angle_alpha   90.00
_cell.angle_beta   90.00
_cell.angle_gamma   90.00
#
_symmetry.space_group_name_H-M   'P 1'
#
loop_
_entity.id
_entity.type
_entity.pdbx_description
1 polymer ?
#
loop_
_entity_poly.entity_id
_entity_poly.type
_entity_poly.pdbx_seq_one_letter_code
_entity_poly.pdbx_strand_id
1 'polypeptide(L)'
;MREANRPDPEEFNRNPERALLQQMMFGGDPAELIINLARARANQEQQASGGDTSGGSSSGQSSSAGSNQRAARSRQNSPAVQRRTRRRSRHEPDPSSETNEDLNDIRDVAYHFVRRLTRFVRLGGIGQYVTDQTSIHRADVFYEGCSEHQDRTCSIPGHHAAHVVRVRINGNVETEFPEIFEPLQTFVGHTHFVPQYANVWRGLGGEIDRIQERFLQEISTIDFRGDLTSRVEDILRRLKQAFLDAIENAIRSGRYNEQQVRDLEAVMEAIRDITIRELFEKGREGLNHIPFRM
;
A
#
# COMPACT_ATOMS: atom_id res chain seq x y z
N MET A 1 8.54 -36.55 -30.51
CA MET A 1 7.31 -36.73 -29.72
C MET A 1 7.07 -35.54 -28.79
N ARG A 2 6.60 -34.39 -29.31
CA ARG A 2 6.27 -33.18 -28.51
C ARG A 2 5.05 -32.44 -29.07
N GLU A 3 3.97 -33.15 -29.36
CA GLU A 3 2.72 -32.52 -29.85
C GLU A 3 1.48 -32.83 -28.99
N ALA A 4 1.62 -33.55 -27.87
CA ALA A 4 0.45 -34.08 -27.16
C ALA A 4 -0.17 -33.18 -26.07
N ASN A 5 0.34 -31.96 -25.81
CA ASN A 5 -0.15 -31.11 -24.71
C ASN A 5 -0.30 -29.63 -25.09
N ARG A 6 -0.76 -29.32 -26.31
CA ARG A 6 -1.25 -27.96 -26.60
C ARG A 6 -2.68 -27.85 -26.08
N PRO A 7 -2.99 -26.87 -25.20
CA PRO A 7 -4.36 -26.66 -24.74
C PRO A 7 -5.27 -26.34 -25.94
N ASP A 8 -6.51 -26.80 -25.85
CA ASP A 8 -7.55 -26.57 -26.84
C ASP A 8 -7.69 -25.05 -27.08
N PRO A 9 -7.66 -24.56 -28.33
CA PRO A 9 -7.88 -23.15 -28.64
C PRO A 9 -9.16 -22.58 -28.00
N GLU A 10 -10.18 -23.42 -27.76
CA GLU A 10 -11.40 -22.99 -27.06
C GLU A 10 -11.20 -22.71 -25.56
N GLU A 11 -10.18 -23.31 -24.92
CA GLU A 11 -9.90 -23.10 -23.49
C GLU A 11 -9.42 -21.66 -23.21
N PHE A 12 -8.73 -21.03 -24.17
CA PHE A 12 -8.33 -19.62 -24.08
C PHE A 12 -9.51 -18.65 -24.05
N ASN A 13 -10.61 -18.98 -24.75
CA ASN A 13 -11.79 -18.11 -24.75
C ASN A 13 -12.61 -18.28 -23.46
N ARG A 14 -12.64 -19.48 -22.89
CA ARG A 14 -13.44 -19.79 -21.69
C ARG A 14 -12.74 -19.40 -20.38
N ASN A 15 -11.42 -19.62 -20.28
CA ASN A 15 -10.64 -19.29 -19.10
C ASN A 15 -9.18 -18.95 -19.49
N PRO A 16 -8.94 -17.71 -19.95
CA PRO A 16 -7.66 -17.31 -20.51
C PRO A 16 -6.51 -17.38 -19.50
N GLU A 17 -6.79 -17.21 -18.20
CA GLU A 17 -5.78 -17.24 -17.14
C GLU A 17 -5.30 -18.67 -16.86
N ARG A 18 -6.22 -19.65 -16.89
CA ARG A 18 -5.87 -21.06 -16.76
C ARG A 18 -5.06 -21.56 -17.96
N ALA A 19 -5.46 -21.17 -19.17
CA ALA A 19 -4.76 -21.54 -20.40
C ALA A 19 -3.34 -20.95 -20.46
N LEU A 20 -3.17 -19.71 -19.99
CA LEU A 20 -1.88 -19.03 -19.85
C LEU A 20 -0.96 -19.77 -18.87
N LEU A 21 -1.45 -20.09 -17.67
CA LEU A 21 -0.69 -20.85 -16.66
C LEU A 21 -0.23 -22.21 -17.19
N GLN A 22 -1.08 -22.87 -17.97
CA GLN A 22 -0.75 -24.16 -18.58
C GLN A 22 0.33 -24.03 -19.65
N GLN A 23 0.26 -23.02 -20.53
CA GLN A 23 1.31 -22.80 -21.53
C GLN A 23 2.65 -22.33 -20.93
N MET A 24 2.63 -21.56 -19.83
CA MET A 24 3.85 -21.21 -19.08
C MET A 24 4.55 -22.44 -18.49
N MET A 25 3.79 -23.44 -18.03
CA MET A 25 4.35 -24.69 -17.51
C MET A 25 4.96 -25.60 -18.60
N PHE A 26 4.59 -25.40 -19.87
CA PHE A 26 5.10 -26.19 -21.00
C PHE A 26 6.04 -25.41 -21.93
N GLY A 27 6.56 -24.27 -21.47
CA GLY A 27 7.61 -23.52 -22.17
C GLY A 27 7.12 -22.72 -23.38
N GLY A 28 5.90 -22.21 -23.34
CA GLY A 28 5.41 -21.24 -24.33
C GLY A 28 6.21 -19.94 -24.31
N ASP A 29 6.36 -19.30 -25.46
CA ASP A 29 7.02 -18.00 -25.59
C ASP A 29 6.23 -16.92 -24.81
N PRO A 30 6.83 -16.27 -23.78
CA PRO A 30 6.18 -15.24 -22.99
C PRO A 30 5.56 -14.10 -23.80
N ALA A 31 6.16 -13.73 -24.95
CA ALA A 31 5.66 -12.65 -25.78
C ALA A 31 4.33 -13.02 -26.47
N GLU A 32 4.24 -14.23 -27.03
CA GLU A 32 3.00 -14.73 -27.63
C GLU A 32 1.90 -14.93 -26.58
N LEU A 33 2.29 -15.37 -25.38
CA LEU A 33 1.37 -15.58 -24.27
C LEU A 33 0.66 -14.30 -23.84
N ILE A 34 1.40 -13.19 -23.77
CA ILE A 34 0.85 -11.88 -23.42
C ILE A 34 -0.08 -11.37 -24.52
N ILE A 35 0.29 -11.53 -25.79
CA ILE A 35 -0.53 -11.11 -26.93
C ILE A 35 -1.85 -11.92 -26.99
N ASN A 36 -1.79 -13.23 -26.77
CA ASN A 36 -2.97 -14.09 -26.77
C ASN A 36 -3.91 -13.79 -25.59
N LEU A 37 -3.37 -13.50 -24.40
CA LEU A 37 -4.15 -13.09 -23.24
C LEU A 37 -4.89 -11.75 -23.49
N ALA A 38 -4.19 -10.77 -24.05
CA ALA A 38 -4.77 -9.46 -24.38
C ALA A 38 -5.91 -9.59 -25.40
N ARG A 39 -5.71 -10.42 -26.44
CA ARG A 39 -6.74 -10.68 -27.46
C ARG A 39 -7.96 -11.41 -26.89
N ALA A 40 -7.77 -12.38 -25.99
CA ALA A 40 -8.86 -13.10 -25.35
C ALA A 40 -9.71 -12.17 -24.45
N ARG A 41 -9.08 -11.26 -23.70
CA ARG A 41 -9.78 -10.26 -22.88
C ARG A 41 -10.59 -9.27 -23.72
N ALA A 42 -10.01 -8.76 -24.82
CA ALA A 42 -10.72 -7.88 -25.74
C ALA A 42 -11.97 -8.54 -26.35
N ASN A 43 -11.92 -9.84 -26.65
CA ASN A 43 -13.06 -10.59 -27.17
C ASN A 43 -14.16 -10.81 -26.11
N GLN A 44 -13.80 -10.99 -24.83
CA GLN A 44 -14.77 -11.11 -23.74
C GLN A 44 -15.50 -9.78 -23.47
N GLU A 45 -14.79 -8.66 -23.58
CA GLU A 45 -15.37 -7.32 -23.44
C GLU A 45 -16.38 -7.00 -24.56
N GLN A 46 -16.08 -7.41 -25.80
CA GLN A 46 -17.01 -7.24 -26.93
C GLN A 46 -18.27 -8.11 -26.82
N GLN A 47 -18.18 -9.31 -26.23
CA GLN A 47 -19.34 -10.15 -25.96
C GLN A 47 -20.19 -9.63 -24.79
N ALA A 48 -19.58 -8.96 -23.81
CA ALA A 48 -20.29 -8.33 -22.69
C ALA A 48 -21.04 -7.05 -23.09
N SER A 49 -20.61 -6.35 -24.15
CA SER A 49 -21.24 -5.11 -24.63
C SER A 49 -22.39 -5.31 -25.64
N GLY A 50 -22.73 -6.56 -26.00
CA GLY A 50 -23.63 -6.87 -27.12
C GLY A 50 -25.02 -7.45 -26.76
N GLY A 51 -25.40 -7.52 -25.48
CA GLY A 51 -26.59 -8.26 -25.06
C GLY A 51 -27.58 -7.44 -24.24
N ASP A 52 -28.40 -6.63 -24.88
CA ASP A 52 -29.65 -6.15 -24.26
C ASP A 52 -30.79 -6.23 -25.28
N THR A 53 -31.66 -7.23 -25.13
CA THR A 53 -33.10 -7.16 -25.42
C THR A 53 -33.81 -8.47 -25.02
N SER A 54 -34.96 -8.29 -24.37
CA SER A 54 -36.12 -9.18 -24.24
C SER A 54 -36.12 -10.30 -23.16
N GLY A 55 -36.79 -9.98 -22.05
CA GLY A 55 -38.13 -10.50 -21.74
C GLY A 55 -38.28 -11.94 -21.25
N GLY A 56 -38.89 -12.13 -20.07
CA GLY A 56 -39.52 -13.41 -19.71
C GLY A 56 -39.74 -13.64 -18.22
N SER A 57 -40.97 -13.42 -17.77
CA SER A 57 -41.53 -13.82 -16.47
C SER A 57 -41.45 -15.33 -16.22
N SER A 58 -41.27 -15.77 -14.96
CA SER A 58 -42.18 -16.71 -14.28
C SER A 58 -41.68 -17.18 -12.88
N SER A 59 -42.70 -17.28 -12.01
CA SER A 59 -42.89 -18.00 -10.75
C SER A 59 -42.00 -19.20 -10.38
N GLY A 60 -41.81 -19.41 -9.08
CA GLY A 60 -41.55 -20.75 -8.52
C GLY A 60 -41.18 -20.77 -7.03
N GLN A 61 -42.08 -21.29 -6.20
CA GLN A 61 -41.97 -21.50 -4.76
C GLN A 61 -41.08 -22.69 -4.35
N SER A 62 -40.92 -22.84 -3.02
CA SER A 62 -40.58 -24.04 -2.22
C SER A 62 -39.06 -24.23 -1.96
N SER A 63 -38.48 -24.45 -0.77
CA SER A 63 -38.83 -24.84 0.61
C SER A 63 -37.92 -26.01 1.03
N SER A 64 -37.66 -26.15 2.33
CA SER A 64 -36.94 -27.24 3.06
C SER A 64 -35.41 -27.11 3.11
N ALA A 65 -34.77 -26.88 4.26
CA ALA A 65 -34.70 -27.64 5.53
C ALA A 65 -33.79 -28.88 5.43
N GLY A 66 -32.75 -28.93 6.27
CA GLY A 66 -31.89 -30.11 6.39
C GLY A 66 -30.62 -29.89 7.19
N SER A 67 -30.72 -30.01 8.51
CA SER A 67 -29.64 -30.13 9.49
C SER A 67 -28.94 -31.50 9.43
N ASN A 68 -27.62 -31.57 9.66
CA ASN A 68 -27.00 -32.34 10.77
C ASN A 68 -25.47 -32.58 10.63
N GLN A 69 -24.76 -32.16 11.68
CA GLN A 69 -23.71 -32.85 12.46
C GLN A 69 -22.94 -34.05 11.87
N ARG A 70 -21.60 -33.97 11.92
CA ARG A 70 -20.67 -34.89 12.64
C ARG A 70 -19.21 -34.49 12.34
N ALA A 71 -18.44 -34.07 13.34
CA ALA A 71 -17.59 -34.89 14.21
C ALA A 71 -16.21 -35.24 13.61
N ALA A 72 -15.21 -34.49 14.09
CA ALA A 72 -13.94 -34.93 14.67
C ALA A 72 -13.01 -35.94 13.94
N ARG A 73 -11.73 -35.52 13.92
CA ARG A 73 -10.45 -36.26 13.88
C ARG A 73 -9.78 -36.44 12.51
N SER A 74 -8.72 -35.67 12.29
CA SER A 74 -7.40 -36.24 12.01
C SER A 74 -6.30 -35.26 12.41
N ARG A 75 -5.56 -35.61 13.45
CA ARG A 75 -4.23 -35.06 13.75
C ARG A 75 -3.25 -35.85 12.89
N GLN A 76 -2.43 -35.19 12.08
CA GLN A 76 -1.03 -35.55 11.90
C GLN A 76 -0.27 -34.47 11.14
N ASN A 77 0.77 -33.97 11.80
CA ASN A 77 2.06 -33.56 11.26
C ASN A 77 2.07 -32.48 10.17
N SER A 78 2.32 -31.24 10.58
CA SER A 78 3.08 -30.30 9.76
C SER A 78 4.18 -29.69 10.63
N PRO A 79 5.45 -29.70 10.17
CA PRO A 79 6.58 -29.24 10.95
C PRO A 79 6.44 -27.75 11.22
N ALA A 80 6.75 -27.36 12.45
CA ALA A 80 6.79 -25.99 12.90
C ALA A 80 7.70 -25.16 11.97
N VAL A 81 7.08 -24.44 11.04
CA VAL A 81 7.71 -23.32 10.35
C VAL A 81 7.93 -22.26 11.42
N GLN A 82 9.10 -22.31 12.05
CA GLN A 82 9.64 -21.24 12.86
C GLN A 82 9.85 -20.02 11.95
N ARG A 83 8.78 -19.29 11.68
CA ARG A 83 8.82 -17.94 11.10
C ARG A 83 9.53 -17.05 12.12
N ARG A 84 10.85 -16.94 11.98
CA ARG A 84 11.65 -15.89 12.63
C ARG A 84 11.15 -14.55 12.09
N THR A 85 10.20 -13.95 12.80
CA THR A 85 9.94 -12.50 12.70
C THR A 85 11.20 -11.82 13.24
N ARG A 86 12.13 -11.46 12.35
CA ARG A 86 13.22 -10.55 12.71
C ARG A 86 12.56 -9.21 13.00
N ARG A 87 12.27 -8.95 14.29
CA ARG A 87 11.97 -7.62 14.81
C ARG A 87 13.16 -6.71 14.45
N ARG A 88 13.08 -6.04 13.31
CA ARG A 88 14.02 -4.96 12.97
C ARG A 88 13.91 -3.89 14.04
N SER A 89 15.06 -3.39 14.48
CA SER A 89 15.10 -2.40 15.56
C SER A 89 14.42 -1.09 15.12
N ARG A 90 13.82 -0.36 16.06
CA ARG A 90 13.12 0.92 15.81
C ARG A 90 14.00 1.99 15.14
N HIS A 91 15.31 1.79 15.09
CA HIS A 91 16.29 2.73 14.53
C HIS A 91 17.01 2.20 13.28
N GLU A 92 16.56 1.09 12.68
CA GLU A 92 17.16 0.64 11.42
C GLU A 92 16.94 1.66 10.29
N PRO A 93 17.99 1.94 9.48
CA PRO A 93 17.88 2.80 8.30
C PRO A 93 16.78 2.27 7.38
N ASP A 94 15.96 3.18 6.86
CA ASP A 94 14.78 2.87 6.06
C ASP A 94 15.19 2.27 4.69
N PRO A 95 15.09 0.93 4.49
CA PRO A 95 15.60 0.29 3.27
C PRO A 95 14.67 0.54 2.06
N SER A 96 13.53 1.17 2.29
CA SER A 96 12.48 1.40 1.30
C SER A 96 12.70 2.62 0.41
N SER A 97 13.93 3.17 0.39
CA SER A 97 14.35 4.18 -0.61
C SER A 97 14.79 3.53 -1.93
N GLU A 98 15.07 2.22 -1.93
CA GLU A 98 15.64 1.51 -3.08
C GLU A 98 14.81 0.30 -3.51
N THR A 99 14.01 -0.29 -2.62
CA THR A 99 13.17 -1.45 -2.94
C THR A 99 11.86 -1.40 -2.17
N ASN A 100 10.80 -1.90 -2.78
CA ASN A 100 9.62 -2.27 -2.03
C ASN A 100 9.98 -3.41 -1.06
N GLU A 101 9.71 -3.22 0.23
CA GLU A 101 10.11 -4.17 1.29
C GLU A 101 9.57 -5.61 1.09
N ASP A 102 10.24 -6.54 1.75
CA ASP A 102 10.09 -8.00 1.68
C ASP A 102 8.63 -8.47 1.88
N LEU A 103 8.10 -9.16 0.86
CA LEU A 103 6.69 -9.56 0.67
C LEU A 103 6.16 -10.55 1.72
N ASN A 104 6.95 -10.92 2.72
CA ASN A 104 6.61 -11.94 3.70
C ASN A 104 6.59 -11.42 5.14
N ASP A 105 6.91 -10.14 5.35
CA ASP A 105 7.05 -9.59 6.69
C ASP A 105 5.80 -8.81 7.13
N ILE A 106 5.09 -9.36 8.11
CA ILE A 106 3.98 -8.65 8.76
C ILE A 106 4.60 -7.58 9.64
N ARG A 107 4.30 -6.32 9.34
CA ARG A 107 4.81 -5.19 10.10
C ARG A 107 4.02 -5.03 11.39
N ASP A 108 4.77 -4.79 12.47
CA ASP A 108 4.22 -4.35 13.74
C ASP A 108 3.44 -3.03 13.55
N VAL A 109 2.32 -2.88 14.26
CA VAL A 109 1.41 -1.74 14.11
C VAL A 109 2.11 -0.43 14.49
N ALA A 110 2.94 -0.43 15.54
CA ALA A 110 3.76 0.72 15.90
C ALA A 110 4.76 1.07 14.80
N TYR A 111 5.43 0.07 14.21
CA TYR A 111 6.32 0.30 13.07
C TYR A 111 5.59 0.97 11.91
N HIS A 112 4.40 0.46 11.54
CA HIS A 112 3.63 1.03 10.45
C HIS A 112 3.26 2.49 10.70
N PHE A 113 2.60 2.82 11.83
CA PHE A 113 2.17 4.19 12.08
C PHE A 113 3.31 5.17 12.34
N VAL A 114 4.41 4.73 12.96
CA VAL A 114 5.65 5.53 13.04
C VAL A 114 6.15 5.85 11.64
N ARG A 115 6.24 4.86 10.74
CA ARG A 115 6.65 5.07 9.36
C ARG A 115 5.67 5.99 8.61
N ARG A 116 4.37 5.89 8.85
CA ARG A 116 3.38 6.81 8.27
C ARG A 116 3.63 8.27 8.65
N LEU A 117 4.01 8.53 9.90
CA LEU A 117 4.40 9.87 10.36
C LEU A 117 5.73 10.30 9.75
N THR A 118 6.80 9.51 9.94
CA THR A 118 8.16 9.92 9.55
C THR A 118 8.34 10.00 8.04
N ARG A 119 7.73 9.07 7.28
CA ARG A 119 7.80 9.05 5.81
C ARG A 119 7.03 10.22 5.21
N PHE A 120 5.93 10.63 5.84
CA PHE A 120 5.19 11.81 5.42
C PHE A 120 5.98 13.11 5.63
N VAL A 121 6.75 13.24 6.73
CA VAL A 121 7.66 14.38 6.87
C VAL A 121 8.81 14.31 5.85
N ARG A 122 9.37 13.12 5.62
CA ARG A 122 10.38 12.87 4.58
C ARG A 122 9.89 13.24 3.18
N LEU A 123 8.61 13.00 2.88
CA LEU A 123 7.96 13.42 1.64
C LEU A 123 8.10 14.93 1.39
N GLY A 124 8.05 15.76 2.44
CA GLY A 124 8.26 17.20 2.32
C GLY A 124 9.66 17.57 1.82
N GLY A 125 10.69 16.92 2.36
CA GLY A 125 12.06 17.11 1.88
C GLY A 125 12.29 16.58 0.47
N ILE A 126 11.63 15.48 0.10
CA ILE A 126 11.61 14.97 -1.27
C ILE A 126 10.96 15.99 -2.20
N GLY A 127 9.84 16.59 -1.81
CA GLY A 127 9.17 17.64 -2.57
C GLY A 127 10.08 18.85 -2.80
N GLN A 128 10.81 19.27 -1.76
CA GLN A 128 11.84 20.31 -1.89
C GLN A 128 12.93 19.92 -2.90
N TYR A 129 13.47 18.71 -2.80
CA TYR A 129 14.47 18.20 -3.75
C TYR A 129 13.95 18.27 -5.20
N VAL A 130 12.73 17.77 -5.45
CA VAL A 130 12.14 17.78 -6.80
C VAL A 130 12.04 19.21 -7.32
N THR A 131 11.54 20.14 -6.52
CA THR A 131 11.47 21.57 -6.90
C THR A 131 12.82 22.13 -7.31
N ASP A 132 13.88 21.77 -6.60
CA ASP A 132 15.23 22.25 -6.92
C ASP A 132 15.76 21.68 -8.24
N GLN A 133 15.26 20.52 -8.68
CA GLN A 133 15.66 19.88 -9.94
C GLN A 133 14.78 20.28 -11.14
N THR A 134 13.49 20.57 -10.92
CA THR A 134 12.49 20.59 -12.01
C THR A 134 11.78 21.92 -12.21
N SER A 135 12.02 22.92 -11.36
CA SER A 135 11.24 24.18 -11.30
C SER A 135 9.74 24.01 -10.96
N ILE A 136 9.25 22.77 -10.73
CA ILE A 136 7.90 22.51 -10.25
C ILE A 136 7.82 22.96 -8.79
N HIS A 137 6.88 23.85 -8.47
CA HIS A 137 6.76 24.38 -7.12
C HIS A 137 6.44 23.28 -6.09
N ARG A 138 6.96 23.40 -4.85
CA ARG A 138 6.87 22.32 -3.83
C ARG A 138 5.44 21.87 -3.56
N ALA A 139 4.52 22.83 -3.51
CA ALA A 139 3.09 22.60 -3.29
C ALA A 139 2.42 21.83 -4.44
N ASP A 140 3.05 21.78 -5.60
CA ASP A 140 2.53 21.18 -6.83
C ASP A 140 3.22 19.86 -7.16
N VAL A 141 4.24 19.42 -6.41
CA VAL A 141 4.90 18.12 -6.64
C VAL A 141 3.97 16.98 -6.27
N PHE A 142 3.25 17.12 -5.15
CA PHE A 142 2.31 16.14 -4.63
C PHE A 142 0.95 16.78 -4.39
N TYR A 143 -0.12 16.06 -4.68
CA TYR A 143 -1.49 16.48 -4.38
C TYR A 143 -2.26 15.37 -3.65
N GLU A 144 -3.40 15.76 -3.08
CA GLU A 144 -4.28 14.84 -2.36
C GLU A 144 -4.78 13.69 -3.24
N GLY A 145 -4.92 12.51 -2.66
CA GLY A 145 -5.46 11.34 -3.34
C GLY A 145 -4.76 10.03 -2.97
N CYS A 146 -5.35 8.94 -3.41
CA CYS A 146 -4.71 7.62 -3.34
C CYS A 146 -3.46 7.61 -4.22
N SER A 147 -2.37 7.00 -3.73
CA SER A 147 -1.38 6.48 -4.68
C SER A 147 -2.11 5.51 -5.62
N GLU A 148 -1.98 5.73 -6.92
CA GLU A 148 -2.44 4.80 -7.96
C GLU A 148 -1.31 3.83 -8.35
N HIS A 149 -0.18 3.91 -7.64
CA HIS A 149 1.05 3.25 -8.00
C HIS A 149 1.35 2.13 -7.01
N GLN A 150 1.67 0.97 -7.57
CA GLN A 150 2.15 -0.21 -6.86
C GLN A 150 1.16 -0.77 -5.83
N ASP A 151 -0.14 -0.65 -6.10
CA ASP A 151 -1.20 -1.33 -5.34
C ASP A 151 -0.89 -2.82 -5.19
N ARG A 152 -0.95 -3.30 -3.94
CA ARG A 152 -0.65 -4.70 -3.61
C ARG A 152 -1.84 -5.40 -3.01
N THR A 153 -1.94 -6.68 -3.31
CA THR A 153 -2.82 -7.60 -2.58
C THR A 153 -2.01 -8.31 -1.49
N CYS A 154 -2.62 -8.48 -0.32
CA CYS A 154 -2.05 -9.27 0.76
C CYS A 154 -2.75 -10.63 0.80
N SER A 155 -1.99 -11.72 0.65
CA SER A 155 -2.52 -13.09 0.70
C SER A 155 -2.61 -13.66 2.11
N ILE A 156 -2.15 -12.92 3.13
CA ILE A 156 -2.14 -13.36 4.53
C ILE A 156 -3.51 -13.06 5.16
N PRO A 157 -4.25 -14.09 5.66
CA PRO A 157 -5.53 -13.87 6.32
C PRO A 157 -5.42 -12.88 7.49
N GLY A 158 -6.41 -11.99 7.60
CA GLY A 158 -6.45 -10.98 8.67
C GLY A 158 -5.46 -9.82 8.50
N HIS A 159 -4.81 -9.69 7.33
CA HIS A 159 -3.89 -8.60 7.02
C HIS A 159 -4.27 -7.88 5.71
N HIS A 160 -3.89 -6.62 5.61
CA HIS A 160 -4.04 -5.78 4.41
C HIS A 160 -2.69 -5.20 3.99
N ALA A 161 -2.53 -4.98 2.69
CA ALA A 161 -1.54 -4.04 2.19
C ALA A 161 -2.02 -2.62 2.48
N ALA A 162 -1.17 -1.81 3.10
CA ALA A 162 -1.48 -0.45 3.50
C ALA A 162 -0.37 0.48 3.02
N HIS A 163 -0.73 1.49 2.23
CA HIS A 163 0.20 2.55 1.87
C HIS A 163 0.68 3.30 3.11
N VAL A 164 1.96 3.65 3.11
CA VAL A 164 2.55 4.42 4.20
C VAL A 164 2.28 5.92 4.05
N VAL A 165 2.25 6.40 2.81
CA VAL A 165 1.88 7.77 2.43
C VAL A 165 0.76 7.73 1.41
N ARG A 166 -0.17 8.69 1.51
CA ARG A 166 -1.32 8.78 0.60
C ARG A 166 -1.30 10.13 -0.12
N VAL A 167 -0.62 10.15 -1.27
CA VAL A 167 -0.52 11.30 -2.15
C VAL A 167 -0.48 10.83 -3.60
N ARG A 168 -0.78 11.73 -4.52
CA ARG A 168 -0.53 11.56 -5.96
C ARG A 168 0.65 12.41 -6.39
N ILE A 169 1.36 11.96 -7.42
CA ILE A 169 2.51 12.67 -8.00
C ILE A 169 2.01 13.49 -9.18
N ASN A 170 2.53 14.71 -9.33
CA ASN A 170 2.23 15.55 -10.49
C ASN A 170 2.65 14.88 -11.80
N GLY A 171 1.70 14.76 -12.74
CA GLY A 171 1.93 14.12 -14.04
C GLY A 171 3.01 14.82 -14.86
N ASN A 172 3.27 16.10 -14.63
CA ASN A 172 4.39 16.80 -15.29
C ASN A 172 5.75 16.24 -14.84
N VAL A 173 5.86 15.74 -13.60
CA VAL A 173 7.07 15.06 -13.14
C VAL A 173 7.29 13.76 -13.93
N GLU A 174 6.21 13.02 -14.22
CA GLU A 174 6.25 11.80 -15.03
C GLU A 174 6.70 12.07 -16.46
N THR A 175 6.13 13.11 -17.10
CA THR A 175 6.38 13.38 -18.52
C THR A 175 7.70 14.09 -18.77
N GLU A 176 8.10 15.01 -17.88
CA GLU A 176 9.27 15.88 -18.10
C GLU A 176 10.54 15.36 -17.40
N PHE A 177 10.40 14.59 -16.32
CA PHE A 177 11.51 14.13 -15.48
C PHE A 177 11.37 12.65 -15.07
N PRO A 178 11.30 11.71 -16.03
CA PRO A 178 11.06 10.30 -15.76
C PRO A 178 12.07 9.66 -14.79
N GLU A 179 13.32 10.11 -14.80
CA GLU A 179 14.39 9.67 -13.89
C GLU A 179 14.16 10.08 -12.42
N ILE A 180 13.38 11.15 -12.21
CA ILE A 180 12.92 11.59 -10.88
C ILE A 180 11.62 10.84 -10.54
N PHE A 181 10.74 10.67 -11.52
CA PHE A 181 9.43 10.05 -11.32
C PHE A 181 9.52 8.60 -10.83
N GLU A 182 10.36 7.75 -11.42
CA GLU A 182 10.44 6.32 -11.04
C GLU A 182 10.79 6.10 -9.54
N PRO A 183 11.81 6.77 -8.97
CA PRO A 183 12.06 6.73 -7.52
C PRO A 183 10.89 7.28 -6.68
N LEU A 184 10.25 8.36 -7.11
CA LEU A 184 9.08 8.92 -6.40
C LEU A 184 7.90 7.96 -6.39
N GLN A 185 7.65 7.32 -7.53
CA GLN A 185 6.60 6.32 -7.68
C GLN A 185 6.82 5.17 -6.71
N THR A 186 8.06 4.69 -6.59
CA THR A 186 8.44 3.65 -5.63
C THR A 186 8.29 4.13 -4.18
N PHE A 187 8.66 5.37 -3.89
CA PHE A 187 8.54 5.92 -2.54
C PHE A 187 7.08 6.04 -2.07
N VAL A 188 6.22 6.56 -2.95
CA VAL A 188 4.79 6.82 -2.69
C VAL A 188 3.98 5.52 -2.72
N GLY A 189 4.30 4.60 -3.63
CA GLY A 189 3.70 3.26 -3.72
C GLY A 189 4.13 2.30 -2.62
N HIS A 190 4.98 2.73 -1.68
CA HIS A 190 5.46 1.87 -0.60
C HIS A 190 4.32 1.43 0.33
N THR A 191 4.20 0.11 0.48
CA THR A 191 3.14 -0.55 1.26
C THR A 191 3.73 -1.43 2.36
N HIS A 192 3.00 -1.53 3.47
CA HIS A 192 3.25 -2.50 4.53
C HIS A 192 2.11 -3.51 4.61
N PHE A 193 2.41 -4.76 4.97
CA PHE A 193 1.40 -5.72 5.39
C PHE A 193 1.12 -5.54 6.88
N VAL A 194 -0.11 -5.16 7.20
CA VAL A 194 -0.54 -4.82 8.56
C VAL A 194 -1.85 -5.53 8.91
N PRO A 195 -2.15 -5.75 10.19
CA PRO A 195 -3.45 -6.24 10.62
C PRO A 195 -4.59 -5.39 10.04
N GLN A 196 -5.68 -6.04 9.61
CA GLN A 196 -6.80 -5.36 8.94
C GLN A 196 -7.34 -4.16 9.73
N TYR A 197 -7.43 -4.29 11.05
CA TYR A 197 -7.98 -3.24 11.93
C TYR A 197 -7.16 -1.94 11.91
N ALA A 198 -5.87 -2.00 11.55
CA ALA A 198 -4.99 -0.85 11.45
C ALA A 198 -5.18 -0.09 10.12
N ASN A 199 -5.73 -0.74 9.09
CA ASN A 199 -5.93 -0.15 7.76
C ASN A 199 -7.40 -0.24 7.31
N VAL A 200 -8.27 0.44 8.06
CA VAL A 200 -9.70 0.58 7.73
C VAL A 200 -9.98 2.01 7.29
N TRP A 201 -10.60 2.18 6.11
CA TRP A 201 -10.94 3.50 5.55
C TRP A 201 -11.86 4.33 6.45
N ARG A 202 -12.91 3.72 7.01
CA ARG A 202 -13.79 4.38 8.01
C ARG A 202 -13.29 4.21 9.45
N GLY A 203 -12.00 3.94 9.61
CA GLY A 203 -11.33 3.69 10.89
C GLY A 203 -10.04 4.49 11.02
N LEU A 204 -9.11 3.99 11.83
CA LEU A 204 -7.85 4.68 12.12
C LEU A 204 -7.01 4.93 10.86
N GLY A 205 -6.91 3.95 9.95
CA GLY A 205 -6.14 4.08 8.71
C GLY A 205 -6.60 5.28 7.86
N GLY A 206 -7.90 5.42 7.64
CA GLY A 206 -8.45 6.56 6.90
C GLY A 206 -8.43 7.89 7.68
N GLU A 207 -8.38 7.86 9.01
CA GLU A 207 -8.13 9.09 9.78
C GLU A 207 -6.70 9.60 9.57
N ILE A 208 -5.72 8.70 9.60
CA ILE A 208 -4.33 9.04 9.30
C ILE A 208 -4.16 9.52 7.86
N ASP A 209 -4.85 8.89 6.90
CA ASP A 209 -4.90 9.37 5.50
C ASP A 209 -5.35 10.84 5.42
N ARG A 210 -6.46 11.18 6.09
CA ARG A 210 -7.01 12.55 6.10
C ARG A 210 -6.10 13.54 6.82
N ILE A 211 -5.33 13.10 7.82
CA ILE A 211 -4.30 13.93 8.45
C ILE A 211 -3.17 14.22 7.45
N GLN A 212 -2.68 13.23 6.73
CA GLN A 212 -1.66 13.43 5.69
C GLN A 212 -2.14 14.43 4.63
N GLU A 213 -3.36 14.24 4.12
CA GLU A 213 -3.99 15.18 3.19
C GLU A 213 -4.05 16.61 3.72
N ARG A 214 -4.58 16.80 4.94
CA ARG A 214 -4.69 18.13 5.57
C ARG A 214 -3.35 18.83 5.75
N PHE A 215 -2.29 18.10 6.09
CA PHE A 215 -0.98 18.67 6.36
C PHE A 215 -0.07 18.74 5.14
N LEU A 216 -0.49 18.23 3.97
CA LEU A 216 0.35 18.16 2.77
C LEU A 216 0.87 19.54 2.36
N GLN A 217 -0.02 20.53 2.34
CA GLN A 217 0.33 21.91 2.00
C GLN A 217 1.20 22.59 3.06
N GLU A 218 1.06 22.22 4.34
CA GLU A 218 1.93 22.80 5.36
C GLU A 218 3.35 22.24 5.29
N ILE A 219 3.47 20.93 5.11
CA ILE A 219 4.75 20.23 4.97
C ILE A 219 5.52 20.74 3.74
N SER A 220 4.84 21.05 2.63
CA SER A 220 5.49 21.60 1.43
C SER A 220 6.11 22.99 1.63
N THR A 221 5.69 23.74 2.67
CA THR A 221 6.23 25.07 3.00
C THR A 221 7.49 25.03 3.87
N ILE A 222 7.84 23.88 4.43
CA ILE A 222 9.03 23.75 5.28
C ILE A 222 10.28 23.82 4.40
N ASP A 223 11.27 24.61 4.83
CA ASP A 223 12.61 24.55 4.29
C ASP A 223 13.47 23.59 5.14
N PHE A 224 13.75 22.42 4.58
CA PHE A 224 14.58 21.40 5.23
C PHE A 224 16.09 21.61 5.03
N ARG A 225 16.51 22.59 4.21
CA ARG A 225 17.93 22.98 4.13
C ARG A 225 18.33 23.88 5.29
N GLY A 226 17.43 24.79 5.66
CA GLY A 226 17.62 25.75 6.75
C GLY A 226 17.50 25.14 8.14
N ASP A 227 17.32 26.03 9.11
CA ASP A 227 17.22 25.68 10.53
C ASP A 227 15.79 25.30 10.95
N LEU A 228 15.69 24.54 12.04
CA LEU A 228 14.43 24.29 12.74
C LEU A 228 13.95 25.57 13.43
N THR A 229 13.22 26.41 12.69
CA THR A 229 12.60 27.63 13.22
C THR A 229 11.36 27.33 14.06
N SER A 230 10.90 28.29 14.87
CA SER A 230 9.67 28.14 15.67
C SER A 230 8.43 27.83 14.82
N ARG A 231 8.35 28.37 13.59
CA ARG A 231 7.25 28.07 12.65
C ARG A 231 7.31 26.61 12.19
N VAL A 232 8.50 26.11 11.83
CA VAL A 232 8.68 24.72 11.41
C VAL A 232 8.40 23.77 12.58
N GLU A 233 8.88 24.12 13.77
CA GLU A 233 8.61 23.36 14.98
C GLU A 233 7.09 23.26 15.25
N ASP A 234 6.36 24.35 15.11
CA ASP A 234 4.90 24.38 15.28
C ASP A 234 4.18 23.45 14.28
N ILE A 235 4.52 23.51 12.99
CA ILE A 235 3.93 22.64 11.95
C ILE A 235 4.14 21.16 12.31
N LEU A 236 5.38 20.78 12.61
CA LEU A 236 5.72 19.40 12.93
C LEU A 236 5.06 18.94 14.25
N ARG A 237 4.94 19.83 15.23
CA ARG A 237 4.27 19.56 16.50
C ARG A 237 2.77 19.32 16.29
N ARG A 238 2.10 20.15 15.49
CA ARG A 238 0.68 19.98 15.16
C ARG A 238 0.43 18.71 14.36
N LEU A 239 1.30 18.37 13.40
CA LEU A 239 1.22 17.12 12.66
C LEU A 239 1.35 15.90 13.60
N LYS A 240 2.39 15.89 14.44
CA LYS A 240 2.61 14.83 15.43
C LYS A 240 1.42 14.70 16.38
N GLN A 241 0.90 15.81 16.88
CA GLN A 241 -0.24 15.81 17.79
C GLN A 241 -1.49 15.26 17.11
N ALA A 242 -1.77 15.63 15.86
CA ALA A 242 -2.90 15.10 15.12
C ALA A 242 -2.86 13.56 14.98
N PHE A 243 -1.67 12.98 14.76
CA PHE A 243 -1.49 11.53 14.78
C PHE A 243 -1.80 10.92 16.15
N LEU A 244 -1.29 11.52 17.23
CA LEU A 244 -1.53 11.06 18.60
C LEU A 244 -3.03 11.12 18.95
N ASP A 245 -3.70 12.22 18.61
CA ASP A 245 -5.13 12.42 18.87
C ASP A 245 -5.97 11.39 18.11
N ALA A 246 -5.63 11.06 16.87
CA ALA A 246 -6.33 10.04 16.09
C ALA A 246 -6.23 8.65 16.75
N ILE A 247 -5.04 8.28 17.24
CA ILE A 247 -4.82 7.01 17.92
C ILE A 247 -5.53 6.98 19.28
N GLU A 248 -5.44 8.06 20.05
CA GLU A 248 -6.12 8.18 21.34
C GLU A 248 -7.64 8.07 21.18
N ASN A 249 -8.21 8.77 20.19
CA ASN A 249 -9.63 8.69 19.88
C ASN A 249 -10.03 7.28 19.40
N ALA A 250 -9.16 6.60 18.65
CA ALA A 250 -9.38 5.22 18.27
C ALA A 250 -9.49 4.31 19.51
N ILE A 251 -8.55 4.42 20.46
CA ILE A 251 -8.57 3.67 21.73
C ILE A 251 -9.85 3.97 22.52
N ARG A 252 -10.19 5.24 22.71
CA ARG A 252 -11.38 5.68 23.46
C ARG A 252 -12.71 5.27 22.82
N SER A 253 -12.73 4.95 21.52
CA SER A 253 -13.95 4.60 20.81
C SER A 253 -14.58 3.27 21.25
N GLY A 254 -13.84 2.42 21.98
CA GLY A 254 -14.31 1.10 22.42
C GLY A 254 -14.50 0.07 21.29
N ARG A 255 -14.09 0.40 20.05
CA ARG A 255 -14.22 -0.47 18.87
C ARG A 255 -13.14 -1.56 18.77
N TYR A 256 -12.10 -1.47 19.60
CA TYR A 256 -10.93 -2.33 19.56
C TYR A 256 -10.94 -3.29 20.75
N ASN A 257 -10.52 -4.54 20.53
CA ASN A 257 -10.35 -5.50 21.62
C ASN A 257 -9.08 -5.19 22.43
N GLU A 258 -8.91 -5.85 23.59
CA GLU A 258 -7.80 -5.59 24.50
C GLU A 258 -6.41 -5.71 23.86
N GLN A 259 -6.21 -6.68 22.95
CA GLN A 259 -4.92 -6.82 22.27
C GLN A 259 -4.66 -5.67 21.30
N GLN A 260 -5.69 -5.28 20.54
CA GLN A 260 -5.60 -4.15 19.63
C GLN A 260 -5.38 -2.83 20.38
N VAL A 261 -6.00 -2.64 21.54
CA VAL A 261 -5.73 -1.49 22.40
C VAL A 261 -4.27 -1.46 22.84
N ARG A 262 -3.70 -2.59 23.30
CA ARG A 262 -2.28 -2.67 23.65
C ARG A 262 -1.36 -2.35 22.46
N ASP A 263 -1.69 -2.82 21.27
CA ASP A 263 -0.94 -2.51 20.05
C ASP A 263 -1.00 -1.00 19.73
N LEU A 264 -2.15 -0.35 19.90
CA LEU A 264 -2.33 1.10 19.69
C LEU A 264 -1.63 1.94 20.78
N GLU A 265 -1.64 1.51 22.03
CA GLU A 265 -0.87 2.15 23.11
C GLU A 265 0.63 2.11 22.80
N ALA A 266 1.13 0.98 22.29
CA ALA A 266 2.52 0.89 21.84
C ALA A 266 2.85 1.84 20.68
N VAL A 267 1.89 2.14 19.81
CA VAL A 267 2.03 3.17 18.77
C VAL A 267 2.15 4.55 19.40
N MET A 268 1.27 4.88 20.36
CA MET A 268 1.30 6.19 21.04
C MET A 268 2.64 6.44 21.70
N GLU A 269 3.15 5.47 22.46
CA GLU A 269 4.46 5.57 23.10
C GLU A 269 5.56 5.76 22.04
N ALA A 270 5.56 4.94 20.98
CA ALA A 270 6.56 5.06 19.93
C ALA A 270 6.52 6.41 19.19
N ILE A 271 5.35 7.02 18.98
CA ILE A 271 5.24 8.35 18.40
C ILE A 271 5.66 9.44 19.40
N ARG A 272 5.29 9.30 20.69
CA ARG A 272 5.68 10.25 21.75
C ARG A 272 7.19 10.37 21.86
N ASP A 273 7.90 9.26 21.76
CA ASP A 273 9.36 9.20 21.83
C ASP A 273 10.07 9.98 20.71
N ILE A 274 9.42 10.16 19.55
CA ILE A 274 10.03 10.89 18.42
C ILE A 274 10.03 12.39 18.69
N THR A 275 11.19 12.98 18.87
CA THR A 275 11.33 14.43 19.05
C THR A 275 10.99 15.21 17.77
N ILE A 276 10.63 16.49 17.90
CA ILE A 276 10.39 17.36 16.74
C ILE A 276 11.66 17.52 15.90
N ARG A 277 12.83 17.53 16.55
CA ARG A 277 14.12 17.53 15.87
C ARG A 277 14.30 16.28 15.01
N GLU A 278 14.00 15.09 15.52
CA GLU A 278 14.09 13.86 14.73
C GLU A 278 13.11 13.86 13.55
N LEU A 279 11.90 14.40 13.71
CA LEU A 279 10.98 14.59 12.58
C LEU A 279 11.57 15.54 11.52
N PHE A 280 12.15 16.66 11.95
CA PHE A 280 12.80 17.60 11.03
C PHE A 280 13.95 16.92 10.27
N GLU A 281 14.80 16.16 10.96
CA GLU A 281 15.87 15.37 10.32
C GLU A 281 15.33 14.34 9.31
N LYS A 282 14.17 13.73 9.57
CA LYS A 282 13.50 12.87 8.56
C LYS A 282 13.13 13.62 7.30
N GLY A 283 12.72 14.88 7.43
CA GLY A 283 12.55 15.77 6.29
C GLY A 283 13.88 16.02 5.55
N ARG A 284 14.96 16.30 6.28
CA ARG A 284 16.30 16.50 5.66
C ARG A 284 16.80 15.25 4.92
N GLU A 285 16.54 14.05 5.44
CA GLU A 285 16.81 12.79 4.73
C GLU A 285 16.10 12.70 3.37
N GLY A 286 15.00 13.44 3.18
CA GLY A 286 14.29 13.54 1.91
C GLY A 286 15.03 14.35 0.85
N LEU A 287 15.91 15.28 1.26
CA LEU A 287 16.71 16.09 0.33
C LEU A 287 17.74 15.28 -0.45
N ASN A 288 18.11 14.10 0.06
CA ASN A 288 19.12 13.22 -0.54
C ASN A 288 18.47 11.94 -1.14
N HIS A 289 17.16 11.96 -1.36
CA HIS A 289 16.40 10.73 -1.61
C HIS A 289 16.63 10.10 -2.97
N ILE A 290 17.02 10.89 -3.98
CA ILE A 290 17.30 10.37 -5.32
C ILE A 290 18.81 10.36 -5.52
N PRO A 291 19.50 9.22 -5.29
CA PRO A 291 20.87 9.08 -5.75
C PRO A 291 20.83 9.05 -7.28
N PHE A 292 21.18 10.16 -7.93
CA PHE A 292 21.53 10.12 -9.33
C PHE A 292 22.63 9.06 -9.50
N ARG A 293 22.32 7.97 -10.20
CA ARG A 293 23.38 7.17 -10.82
C ARG A 293 23.89 8.02 -12.00
N MET A 294 24.94 8.80 -11.75
CA MET A 294 25.78 9.33 -12.84
C MET A 294 26.49 8.21 -13.56
#